data_AF-A0A437A6E9-F1
#
_entry.id   AF-A0A437A6E9-F1
#
_cell.length_a   1.000
_cell.length_b   1.000
_cell.length_c   1.000
_cell.angle_alpha   90.00
_cell.angle_beta   90.00
_cell.angle_gamma   90.00
#
_symmetry.space_group_name_H-M   'P 1'
#
loop_
_entity.id
_entity.type
_entity.pdbx_description
1 polymer ?
#
loop_
_entity_poly.entity_id
_entity_poly.type
_entity_poly.pdbx_seq_one_letter_code
_entity_poly.pdbx_strand_id
1 'polypeptide(L)'
;MISRLRPTGFKVLSLTTVSSPHQGSPFADYVIRFVGEKRLPKLYRILERMGLETGAFEQLTTEFMRNNFNPKTPDVEGVKYFSYGASAYPGLLSPFRTSHRIIQHVEGDNDGLVSIKSASHGIYKGTLIGPSHLDIINWTNRLKWIIKGILGQQNKFNAIAFYLALSDMLAEEGL
;
A
#
# COMPACT_ATOMS: atom_id res chain seq x y z
N MET A 1 -10.44 5.17 -9.53
CA MET A 1 -11.61 4.96 -8.62
C MET A 1 -12.66 6.08 -8.70
N ILE A 2 -12.30 7.36 -8.55
CA ILE A 2 -13.26 8.48 -8.43
C ILE A 2 -14.16 8.63 -9.66
N SER A 3 -13.65 8.34 -10.86
CA SER A 3 -14.44 8.33 -12.12
C SER A 3 -15.65 7.41 -12.09
N ARG A 4 -15.68 6.41 -11.20
CA ARG A 4 -16.78 5.45 -11.05
C ARG A 4 -17.77 5.77 -9.94
N LEU A 5 -17.55 6.83 -9.15
CA LEU A 5 -18.41 7.16 -8.01
C LEU A 5 -19.71 7.90 -8.41
N ARG A 6 -19.88 8.26 -9.70
CA ARG A 6 -20.98 9.13 -10.14
C ARG A 6 -22.33 8.39 -10.23
N PRO A 7 -23.44 9.07 -9.88
CA PRO A 7 -23.54 10.44 -9.34
C PRO A 7 -23.26 10.53 -7.84
N THR A 8 -22.65 11.63 -7.39
CA THR A 8 -22.33 11.91 -5.97
C THR A 8 -23.00 13.20 -5.50
N GLY A 9 -23.44 13.24 -4.22
CA GLY A 9 -23.92 14.47 -3.56
C GLY A 9 -22.80 15.39 -3.05
N PHE A 10 -21.55 15.08 -3.39
CA PHE A 10 -20.36 15.82 -3.00
C PHE A 10 -19.39 15.91 -4.17
N LYS A 11 -18.49 16.89 -4.12
CA LYS A 11 -17.37 17.02 -5.05
C LYS A 11 -16.09 16.53 -4.36
N VAL A 12 -15.40 15.58 -4.99
CA VAL A 12 -14.05 15.19 -4.54
C VAL A 12 -13.07 16.26 -5.00
N LEU A 13 -12.31 16.84 -4.08
CA LEU A 13 -11.30 17.86 -4.40
C LEU A 13 -9.92 17.24 -4.60
N SER A 14 -9.58 16.23 -3.80
CA SER A 14 -8.31 15.51 -3.91
C SER A 14 -8.40 14.04 -3.52
N LEU A 15 -7.43 13.27 -3.99
CA LEU A 15 -7.13 11.91 -3.55
C LEU A 15 -5.67 11.84 -3.15
N THR A 16 -5.41 11.59 -1.86
CA THR A 16 -4.06 11.28 -1.38
C THR A 16 -3.94 9.81 -1.09
N THR A 17 -2.94 9.17 -1.67
CA THR A 17 -2.63 7.76 -1.44
C THR A 17 -1.29 7.60 -0.73
N VAL A 18 -1.19 6.60 0.14
CA VAL A 18 0.03 6.30 0.89
C VAL A 18 0.34 4.83 0.71
N SER A 19 1.48 4.53 0.09
CA SER A 19 1.93 3.17 -0.28
C SER A 19 0.86 2.32 -0.98
N SER A 20 0.03 2.92 -1.83
CA SER A 20 -1.01 2.17 -2.55
C SER A 20 -0.46 1.56 -3.84
N PRO A 21 -0.73 0.28 -4.16
CA PRO A 21 -0.13 -0.38 -5.32
C PRO A 21 -0.86 0.00 -6.64
N HIS A 22 -0.69 1.23 -7.12
CA HIS A 22 -1.38 1.71 -8.34
C HIS A 22 -0.99 0.93 -9.59
N GLN A 23 0.20 0.35 -9.63
CA GLN A 23 0.67 -0.52 -10.71
C GLN A 23 0.65 -2.00 -10.31
N GLY A 24 0.03 -2.32 -9.17
CA GLY A 24 0.03 -3.66 -8.55
C GLY A 24 1.30 -3.95 -7.75
N SER A 25 1.40 -5.17 -7.24
CA SER A 25 2.53 -5.67 -6.47
C SER A 25 3.15 -6.88 -7.16
N PRO A 26 4.45 -6.85 -7.49
CA PRO A 26 5.17 -8.04 -7.98
C PRO A 26 5.09 -9.22 -7.02
N PHE A 27 4.94 -8.97 -5.72
CA PHE A 27 4.74 -10.02 -4.74
C PHE A 27 3.38 -10.70 -4.90
N ALA A 28 2.33 -9.95 -5.23
CA ALA A 28 1.02 -10.54 -5.55
C ALA A 28 1.11 -11.46 -6.77
N ASP A 29 1.78 -11.00 -7.84
CA ASP A 29 2.02 -11.82 -9.04
C ASP A 29 2.78 -13.11 -8.70
N TYR A 30 3.84 -13.00 -7.88
CA TYR A 30 4.62 -14.15 -7.44
C TYR A 30 3.76 -15.17 -6.69
N VAL A 31 2.94 -14.73 -5.73
CA VAL A 31 2.09 -15.62 -4.94
C VAL A 31 1.05 -16.32 -5.82
N ILE A 32 0.41 -15.59 -6.73
CA ILE A 32 -0.56 -16.18 -7.67
C ILE A 32 0.11 -17.26 -8.53
N ARG A 33 1.30 -16.97 -9.10
CA ARG A 33 2.06 -17.93 -9.90
C ARG A 33 2.52 -19.15 -9.10
N PHE A 34 2.99 -18.93 -7.88
CA PHE A 34 3.50 -20.00 -7.01
C PHE A 34 2.40 -20.94 -6.51
N VAL A 35 1.25 -20.37 -6.14
CA VAL A 35 0.10 -21.15 -5.67
C VAL A 35 -0.55 -21.90 -6.85
N GLY A 36 -0.63 -21.25 -8.01
CA GLY A 36 -1.26 -21.78 -9.22
C GLY A 36 -2.79 -21.79 -9.11
N GLU A 37 -3.47 -21.68 -10.25
CA GLU A 37 -4.94 -21.50 -10.33
C GLU A 37 -5.72 -22.53 -9.51
N LYS A 38 -5.27 -23.79 -9.51
CA LYS A 38 -5.93 -24.90 -8.79
C LYS A 38 -5.93 -24.74 -7.28
N ARG A 39 -5.00 -23.99 -6.69
CA ARG A 39 -4.88 -23.81 -5.24
C ARG A 39 -5.27 -22.40 -4.77
N LEU A 40 -5.61 -21.49 -5.69
CA LEU A 40 -6.14 -20.16 -5.37
C LEU A 40 -7.36 -20.21 -4.43
N PRO A 41 -8.36 -21.10 -4.63
CA PRO A 41 -9.50 -21.20 -3.70
C PRO A 41 -9.11 -21.62 -2.28
N LYS A 42 -7.96 -22.29 -2.10
CA LYS A 42 -7.44 -22.67 -0.78
C LYS A 42 -6.68 -21.50 -0.14
N LEU A 43 -5.86 -20.79 -0.92
CA LEU A 43 -5.20 -19.55 -0.48
C LEU A 43 -6.24 -18.53 -0.03
N TYR A 44 -7.27 -18.31 -0.85
CA TYR A 44 -8.39 -17.43 -0.55
C TYR A 44 -9.04 -17.81 0.78
N ARG A 45 -9.47 -19.06 0.98
CA ARG A 45 -10.02 -19.47 2.29
C ARG A 45 -9.09 -19.24 3.49
N ILE A 46 -7.78 -19.29 3.30
CA ILE A 46 -6.81 -18.97 4.36
C ILE A 46 -6.76 -17.46 4.62
N LEU A 47 -6.72 -16.64 3.57
CA LEU A 47 -6.78 -15.17 3.67
C LEU A 47 -8.09 -14.70 4.33
N GLU A 48 -9.22 -15.27 3.93
CA GLU A 48 -10.56 -15.02 4.50
C GLU A 48 -10.59 -15.30 6.00
N ARG A 49 -10.00 -16.42 6.44
CA ARG A 49 -9.86 -16.76 7.87
C ARG A 49 -8.94 -15.81 8.64
N MET A 50 -8.03 -15.14 7.95
CA MET A 50 -7.18 -14.08 8.52
C MET A 50 -7.82 -12.69 8.41
N GLY A 51 -9.07 -12.59 7.98
CA GLY A 51 -9.82 -11.34 7.86
C GLY A 51 -9.48 -10.53 6.60
N LEU A 52 -8.84 -11.13 5.61
CA LEU A 52 -8.52 -10.50 4.32
C LEU A 52 -9.51 -10.96 3.26
N GLU A 53 -10.18 -10.03 2.59
CA GLU A 53 -11.13 -10.35 1.53
C GLU A 53 -10.43 -11.06 0.36
N THR A 54 -10.99 -12.17 -0.09
CA THR A 54 -10.34 -13.12 -1.00
C THR A 54 -10.17 -12.62 -2.41
N GLY A 55 -11.16 -11.88 -2.91
CA GLY A 55 -11.05 -11.17 -4.19
C GLY A 55 -10.05 -10.02 -4.16
N ALA A 56 -9.60 -9.55 -2.99
CA ALA A 56 -8.71 -8.41 -2.89
C ALA A 56 -7.30 -8.75 -3.39
N PHE A 57 -6.80 -9.98 -3.19
CA PHE A 57 -5.39 -10.29 -3.51
C PHE A 57 -5.10 -10.31 -5.02
N GLU A 58 -6.01 -10.84 -5.83
CA GLU A 58 -5.89 -10.82 -7.30
C GLU A 58 -5.93 -9.39 -7.84
N GLN A 59 -6.71 -8.53 -7.21
CA GLN A 59 -6.81 -7.12 -7.59
C GLN A 59 -5.52 -6.34 -7.33
N LEU A 60 -4.63 -6.87 -6.49
CA LEU A 60 -3.30 -6.30 -6.22
C LEU A 60 -2.25 -6.74 -7.25
N THR A 61 -2.57 -7.65 -8.18
CA THR A 61 -1.62 -8.08 -9.22
C THR A 61 -1.31 -6.96 -10.20
N THR A 62 -0.10 -6.96 -10.76
CA THR A 62 0.29 -5.94 -11.74
C THR A 62 -0.53 -6.07 -13.02
N GLU A 63 -0.91 -7.30 -13.37
CA GLU A 63 -1.75 -7.61 -14.52
C GLU A 63 -3.17 -7.05 -14.35
N PHE A 64 -3.81 -7.29 -13.20
CA PHE A 64 -5.15 -6.78 -12.94
C PHE A 64 -5.18 -5.26 -12.92
N MET A 65 -4.21 -4.62 -12.24
CA MET A 65 -4.15 -3.16 -12.19
C MET A 65 -3.98 -2.55 -13.59
N ARG A 66 -3.07 -3.10 -14.40
CA ARG A 66 -2.80 -2.61 -15.76
C ARG A 66 -3.95 -2.84 -16.72
N ASN A 67 -4.52 -4.04 -16.74
CA ASN A 67 -5.45 -4.46 -17.81
C ASN A 67 -6.92 -4.29 -17.43
N ASN A 68 -7.24 -4.17 -16.14
CA ASN A 68 -8.61 -4.13 -15.67
C ASN A 68 -8.93 -2.87 -14.86
N PHE A 69 -8.25 -2.61 -13.74
CA PHE A 69 -8.64 -1.53 -12.84
C PHE A 69 -8.32 -0.13 -13.38
N ASN A 70 -7.08 0.12 -13.79
CA ASN A 70 -6.65 1.45 -14.23
C ASN A 70 -7.39 1.92 -15.49
N PRO A 71 -7.55 1.10 -16.56
CA PRO A 71 -8.30 1.52 -17.74
C PRO A 71 -9.77 1.80 -17.43
N LYS A 72 -10.36 1.05 -16.50
CA LYS A 72 -11.75 1.26 -16.10
C LYS A 72 -11.92 2.46 -15.19
N THR A 73 -10.88 2.93 -14.51
CA THR A 73 -11.02 3.97 -13.50
C THR A 73 -10.07 5.15 -13.70
N PRO A 74 -10.12 5.82 -14.87
CA PRO A 74 -9.23 6.92 -15.19
C PRO A 74 -9.36 8.07 -14.19
N ASP A 75 -8.31 8.88 -14.12
CA ASP A 75 -8.31 10.11 -13.32
C ASP A 75 -9.37 11.10 -13.83
N VAL A 76 -9.93 11.87 -12.91
CA VAL A 76 -10.99 12.84 -13.18
C VAL A 76 -10.39 14.23 -13.23
N GLU A 77 -10.68 14.96 -14.30
CA GLU A 77 -10.26 16.35 -14.45
C GLU A 77 -10.79 17.22 -13.29
N GLY A 78 -9.92 18.08 -12.76
CA GLY A 78 -10.24 18.95 -11.63
C GLY A 78 -10.08 18.32 -10.24
N VAL A 79 -9.75 17.02 -10.14
CA VAL A 79 -9.34 16.39 -8.88
C VAL A 79 -7.82 16.39 -8.77
N LYS A 80 -7.27 16.80 -7.62
CA LYS A 80 -5.83 16.72 -7.36
C LYS A 80 -5.45 15.32 -6.85
N TYR A 81 -4.45 14.69 -7.44
CA TYR A 81 -3.97 13.37 -7.04
C TYR A 81 -2.58 13.49 -6.42
N PHE A 82 -2.43 13.02 -5.18
CA PHE A 82 -1.17 13.00 -4.46
C PHE A 82 -0.81 11.58 -4.05
N SER A 83 0.49 11.29 -4.03
CA SER A 83 0.98 9.99 -3.58
C SER A 83 2.24 10.10 -2.72
N TYR A 84 2.33 9.19 -1.76
CA TYR A 84 3.52 8.92 -0.97
C TYR A 84 3.87 7.44 -1.08
N GLY A 85 5.16 7.14 -1.12
CA GLY A 85 5.66 5.76 -1.01
C GLY A 85 6.40 5.55 0.30
N ALA A 86 6.84 4.32 0.54
CA ALA A 86 7.70 3.99 1.66
C ALA A 86 8.78 2.99 1.21
N SER A 87 9.91 3.04 1.91
CA SER A 87 11.04 2.14 1.72
C SER A 87 11.48 1.61 3.08
N ALA A 88 11.55 0.29 3.22
CA ALA A 88 11.90 -0.39 4.45
C ALA A 88 13.12 -1.29 4.24
N TYR A 89 13.88 -1.51 5.30
CA TYR A 89 15.02 -2.46 5.28
C TYR A 89 14.75 -3.60 6.27
N PRO A 90 13.97 -4.63 5.89
CA PRO A 90 13.60 -5.69 6.79
C PRO A 90 14.82 -6.53 7.22
N GLY A 91 14.96 -6.73 8.53
CA GLY A 91 15.96 -7.61 9.12
C GLY A 91 15.80 -9.08 8.70
N LEU A 92 16.78 -9.93 9.03
CA LEU A 92 16.82 -11.34 8.59
C LEU A 92 15.58 -12.16 8.98
N LEU A 93 14.99 -11.86 10.14
CA LEU A 93 13.85 -12.60 10.70
C LEU A 93 12.49 -11.92 10.43
N SER A 94 12.47 -10.86 9.63
CA SER A 94 11.22 -10.13 9.35
C SER A 94 10.29 -10.96 8.45
N PRO A 95 8.98 -10.99 8.74
CA PRO A 95 8.00 -11.65 7.86
C PRO A 95 7.94 -10.99 6.46
N PHE A 96 8.29 -9.72 6.34
CA PHE A 96 8.34 -8.99 5.07
C PHE A 96 9.62 -9.22 4.27
N ARG A 97 10.57 -10.02 4.76
CA ARG A 97 11.86 -10.19 4.09
C ARG A 97 11.72 -10.82 2.71
N THR A 98 10.91 -11.87 2.59
CA THR A 98 10.73 -12.59 1.32
C THR A 98 10.02 -11.71 0.29
N SER A 99 8.89 -11.10 0.68
CA SER A 99 8.14 -10.19 -0.19
C SER A 99 8.98 -8.98 -0.61
N HIS A 100 9.70 -8.37 0.34
CA HIS A 100 10.62 -7.28 0.05
C HIS A 100 11.68 -7.69 -0.98
N ARG A 101 12.33 -8.84 -0.82
CA ARG A 101 13.37 -9.29 -1.77
C ARG A 101 12.82 -9.52 -3.17
N ILE A 102 11.62 -10.08 -3.29
CA ILE A 102 10.95 -10.29 -4.58
C ILE A 102 10.70 -8.94 -5.25
N ILE A 103 10.11 -7.99 -4.53
CA ILE A 103 9.81 -6.66 -5.08
C ILE A 103 11.10 -5.90 -5.39
N GLN A 104 12.10 -5.94 -4.50
CA GLN A 104 13.41 -5.31 -4.71
C GLN A 104 14.06 -5.77 -6.01
N HIS A 105 13.95 -7.06 -6.32
CA HIS A 105 14.54 -7.60 -7.54
C HIS A 105 13.82 -7.13 -8.82
N VAL A 106 12.52 -6.87 -8.75
CA VAL A 106 11.70 -6.52 -9.92
C VAL A 106 11.56 -5.00 -10.11
N GLU A 107 11.32 -4.26 -9.03
CA GLU A 107 10.95 -2.84 -9.06
C GLU A 107 11.83 -1.94 -8.16
N GLY A 108 12.72 -2.53 -7.37
CA GLY A 108 13.61 -1.79 -6.48
C GLY A 108 12.98 -1.47 -5.11
N ASP A 109 13.35 -0.31 -4.57
CA ASP A 109 13.01 0.09 -3.20
C ASP A 109 11.51 -0.01 -2.91
N ASN A 110 11.19 -0.59 -1.76
CA ASN A 110 9.82 -0.97 -1.40
C ASN A 110 9.63 -1.08 0.11
N ASP A 111 8.37 -1.07 0.54
CA ASP A 111 7.99 -1.12 1.96
C ASP A 111 7.74 -2.55 2.48
N GLY A 112 8.08 -3.55 1.67
CA GLY A 112 7.84 -4.97 1.92
C GLY A 112 6.61 -5.53 1.20
N LEU A 113 5.70 -4.69 0.68
CA LEU A 113 4.53 -5.14 -0.09
C LEU A 113 4.31 -4.35 -1.37
N VAL A 114 4.72 -3.08 -1.39
CA VAL A 114 4.53 -2.16 -2.51
C VAL A 114 5.83 -1.42 -2.80
N SER A 115 6.22 -1.36 -4.08
CA SER A 115 7.38 -0.59 -4.52
C SER A 115 7.08 0.91 -4.54
N ILE A 116 8.12 1.74 -4.45
CA ILE A 116 7.99 3.19 -4.66
C ILE A 116 7.41 3.47 -6.05
N LYS A 117 7.87 2.71 -7.06
CA LYS A 117 7.39 2.84 -8.44
C LYS A 117 5.88 2.64 -8.54
N SER A 118 5.36 1.57 -7.93
CA SER A 118 3.93 1.28 -7.93
C SER A 118 3.12 2.23 -7.05
N ALA A 119 3.72 2.74 -5.97
CA ALA A 119 3.10 3.74 -5.09
C ALA A 119 2.95 5.13 -5.74
N SER A 120 3.75 5.44 -6.76
CA SER A 120 3.73 6.73 -7.42
C SER A 120 2.53 6.89 -8.37
N HIS A 121 1.63 7.83 -8.04
CA HIS A 121 0.48 8.22 -8.85
C HIS A 121 0.16 9.71 -8.69
N GLY A 122 -0.17 10.41 -9.78
CA GLY A 122 -0.35 11.86 -9.77
C GLY A 122 0.92 12.60 -9.34
N ILE A 123 0.80 13.55 -8.41
CA ILE A 123 1.91 14.31 -7.85
C ILE A 123 2.54 13.51 -6.70
N TYR A 124 3.72 12.94 -6.95
CA TYR A 124 4.48 12.23 -5.94
C TYR A 124 5.12 13.21 -4.95
N LYS A 125 4.72 13.15 -3.68
CA LYS A 125 5.15 14.09 -2.63
C LYS A 125 6.36 13.59 -1.83
N GLY A 126 6.65 12.29 -1.83
CA GLY A 126 7.89 11.76 -1.25
C GLY A 126 7.84 10.32 -0.77
N THR A 127 9.01 9.85 -0.32
CA THR A 127 9.21 8.49 0.21
C THR A 127 9.49 8.52 1.71
N LEU A 128 8.71 7.75 2.47
CA LEU A 128 8.95 7.50 3.89
C LEU A 128 10.07 6.47 4.05
N ILE A 129 11.21 6.90 4.60
CA ILE A 129 12.39 6.04 4.80
C ILE A 129 12.33 5.36 6.17
N GLY A 130 12.35 4.04 6.17
CA GLY A 130 12.36 3.21 7.39
C GLY A 130 11.07 2.41 7.65
N PRO A 131 9.85 2.96 7.58
CA PRO A 131 8.66 2.22 7.93
C PRO A 131 8.33 1.15 6.88
N SER A 132 8.01 -0.06 7.35
CA SER A 132 7.37 -1.09 6.52
C SER A 132 5.91 -0.76 6.27
N HIS A 133 5.26 -1.46 5.34
CA HIS A 133 3.86 -1.25 4.98
C HIS A 133 2.90 -1.22 6.20
N LEU A 134 3.15 -2.06 7.22
CA LEU A 134 2.35 -2.08 8.46
C LEU A 134 2.69 -0.96 9.46
N ASP A 135 3.89 -0.40 9.40
CA ASP A 135 4.29 0.73 10.26
C ASP A 135 3.54 2.02 9.86
N ILE A 136 3.24 2.17 8.56
CA ILE A 136 2.57 3.35 7.98
C ILE A 136 1.18 3.55 8.58
N ILE A 137 0.39 2.47 8.70
CA ILE A 137 -0.95 2.50 9.29
C ILE A 137 -0.94 2.32 10.82
N ASN A 138 0.21 2.48 11.47
CA ASN A 138 0.38 2.38 12.92
C ASN A 138 0.02 0.99 13.51
N TRP A 139 -0.07 -0.05 12.67
CA TRP A 139 -0.49 -1.38 13.11
C TRP A 139 0.58 -2.08 13.93
N THR A 140 1.85 -1.93 13.52
CA THR A 140 2.97 -2.42 14.30
C THR A 140 3.02 -1.77 15.67
N ASN A 141 2.63 -0.50 15.83
CA ASN A 141 2.55 0.15 17.13
C ASN A 141 1.45 -0.45 18.02
N ARG A 142 0.28 -0.85 17.48
CA ARG A 142 -0.76 -1.54 18.27
C ARG A 142 -0.31 -2.94 18.73
N LEU A 143 0.30 -3.72 17.84
CA LEU A 143 0.84 -5.05 18.18
C LEU A 143 2.08 -4.95 19.08
N LYS A 144 2.94 -3.95 18.84
CA LYS A 144 4.07 -3.62 19.70
C LYS A 144 3.64 -3.05 21.03
N TRP A 145 2.48 -2.40 21.20
CA TRP A 145 1.97 -2.02 22.52
C TRP A 145 1.64 -3.25 23.37
N ILE A 146 1.06 -4.29 22.75
CA ILE A 146 0.82 -5.60 23.40
C ILE A 146 2.16 -6.25 23.80
N ILE A 147 3.21 -6.10 22.99
CA ILE A 147 4.53 -6.73 23.23
C ILE A 147 5.50 -5.84 24.05
N LYS A 148 5.32 -4.51 24.05
CA LYS A 148 6.18 -3.50 24.72
C LYS A 148 6.07 -3.54 26.24
N GLY A 149 5.07 -4.20 26.80
CA GLY A 149 5.10 -4.58 28.21
C GLY A 149 6.31 -5.46 28.55
N ILE A 150 6.96 -6.10 27.56
CA ILE A 150 8.00 -7.11 27.76
C ILE A 150 9.38 -6.71 27.19
N LEU A 151 9.46 -6.08 26.01
CA LEU A 151 10.75 -5.72 25.38
C LEU A 151 10.75 -4.27 24.87
N GLY A 152 11.38 -3.37 25.63
CA GLY A 152 11.46 -1.94 25.33
C GLY A 152 12.25 -1.58 24.07
N GLN A 153 11.63 -1.65 22.89
CA GLN A 153 12.15 -1.05 21.66
C GLN A 153 11.34 0.18 21.23
N GLN A 154 12.03 1.29 20.94
CA GLN A 154 11.44 2.51 20.40
C GLN A 154 11.32 2.47 18.86
N ASN A 155 10.24 3.03 18.33
CA ASN A 155 9.99 3.15 16.89
C ASN A 155 10.59 4.44 16.33
N LYS A 156 11.14 4.39 15.11
CA LYS A 156 11.76 5.55 14.42
C LYS A 156 10.77 6.39 13.57
N PHE A 157 9.59 5.87 13.24
CA PHE A 157 8.58 6.57 12.43
C PHE A 157 7.35 6.96 13.27
N ASN A 158 6.92 8.22 13.18
CA ASN A 158 5.73 8.74 13.83
C ASN A 158 4.61 8.95 12.80
N ALA A 159 3.74 7.94 12.67
CA ALA A 159 2.61 7.99 11.74
C ALA A 159 1.67 9.17 12.01
N ILE A 160 1.45 9.53 13.28
CA ILE A 160 0.57 10.65 13.64
C ILE A 160 1.13 11.97 13.08
N ALA A 161 2.42 12.22 13.31
CA ALA A 161 3.08 13.41 12.78
C ALA A 161 3.04 13.47 11.25
N PHE A 162 3.22 12.32 10.58
CA PHE A 162 3.09 12.23 9.13
C PHE A 162 1.69 12.61 8.63
N TYR A 163 0.63 12.07 9.24
CA TYR A 163 -0.73 12.40 8.82
C TYR A 163 -1.11 13.85 9.14
N LEU A 164 -0.59 14.44 10.23
CA LEU A 164 -0.73 15.87 10.50
C LEU A 164 -0.05 16.72 9.42
N ALA A 165 1.18 16.39 9.04
CA ALA A 165 1.91 17.08 7.97
C ALA A 165 1.22 16.92 6.60
N LEU A 166 0.57 15.78 6.35
CA LEU A 166 -0.23 15.57 5.15
C LEU A 166 -1.44 16.51 5.12
N SER A 167 -2.13 16.70 6.25
CA SER A 167 -3.22 17.67 6.36
C SER A 167 -2.75 19.09 6.11
N ASP A 168 -1.58 19.47 6.65
CA ASP A 168 -0.97 20.79 6.42
C ASP A 168 -0.63 21.00 4.92
N MET A 169 -0.02 20.00 4.29
CA MET A 169 0.26 20.00 2.85
C MET A 169 -1.01 20.19 2.00
N LEU A 170 -2.14 19.58 2.38
CA LEU A 170 -3.41 19.79 1.69
C LEU A 170 -3.91 21.23 1.85
N ALA A 171 -3.77 21.81 3.04
CA ALA A 171 -4.15 23.20 3.29
C ALA A 171 -3.29 24.18 2.45
N GLU A 172 -1.98 23.94 2.33
CA GLU A 172 -1.09 24.72 1.45
C GLU A 172 -1.50 24.63 -0.03
N GLU A 173 -2.04 23.48 -0.44
CA GLU A 173 -2.58 23.25 -1.79
C GLU A 173 -3.98 23.85 -2.00
N GLY A 174 -4.53 24.53 -0.99
CA GLY A 174 -5.84 25.19 -1.02
C GLY A 174 -7.02 24.22 -0.96
N LEU A 175 -6.86 23.09 -0.29
CA LEU A 175 -7.86 22.01 -0.15
C LEU A 175 -8.42 21.87 1.26
#